data_AF-A0A835F1T6-F1
#
_entry.id   AF-A0A835F1T6-F1
#
_cell.length_a   1.000
_cell.length_b   1.000
_cell.length_c   1.000
_cell.angle_alpha   90.00
_cell.angle_beta   90.00
_cell.angle_gamma   90.00
#
_symmetry.space_group_name_H-M   'P 1'
#
loop_
_entity.id
_entity.type
_entity.pdbx_description
1 polymer ?
#
loop_
_entity_poly.entity_id
_entity_poly.type
_entity_poly.pdbx_seq_one_letter_code
_entity_poly.pdbx_strand_id
1 'polypeptide(L)'
;MDKLDGSARLVLVSDLDQTMIDHDDRENLSLLKFEALWEAEFSQDSLLVFSTGRTPISYKGLRKEKPLITPDITIMSVGTVIAYGEEMIRDVGWEEYLDNNWDRNIVVEETASQRGIKVPIRLASLLVSNAQEELLQWYQENAKTNPKIIHATERCAAGIMQAIGHFKLGPNVSARDLNYPYPKADTLMPAGVVVKFYVLYEKWRRGELPNSPSVMQYLKSITHLNGTIIHPSGSECSLHSSIDALSSCYGDKQGNKFRVWVDRLVTSPIGTSNWLVRFDNWEMEGGARYCCRTTLLLNMKVDHDDLEDLSLLRFGALWNAEFAHDSLLIFSTGRSPIGYKDLRKEKPLITPDITVMSVGTVVAYGADMVRDVDWEEYLSSNWDRDIPENEQSPHKVTFLVDKQGAQGVMDALPRNLQKRGVSNAQEELLEWYEENAKHNPKIIHATNRCAAGIMEAIGHFKLGPNVSARDLELPFPRLDTIKPADMVVKFYVLYEKWRRGEVQKSSPVIQYLKSIAHLNGTITHPSGLEHSLDASIDTLSSCYGDKQGKRFRAWVDRVVTSPIGTNSWSVQFDNWEMEGDARYGSRSTFVLNVKAEAPEGLELTRICKTWLEGQSAAGTEHTFIL
;
A
#
# COMPACT_ATOMS: atom_id res chain seq x y z
N MET A 1 -6.98 -16.82 23.09
CA MET A 1 -8.14 -15.90 23.28
C MET A 1 -8.35 -15.89 24.78
N ASP A 2 -7.74 -14.94 25.46
CA ASP A 2 -7.60 -14.97 26.93
C ASP A 2 -8.51 -13.92 27.60
N LYS A 3 -9.44 -13.36 26.82
CA LYS A 3 -10.30 -12.25 27.21
C LYS A 3 -11.45 -12.68 28.13
N LEU A 4 -11.98 -13.88 27.93
CA LEU A 4 -13.17 -14.35 28.65
C LEU A 4 -12.81 -15.53 29.56
N ASP A 5 -13.18 -15.43 30.83
CA ASP A 5 -13.12 -16.53 31.80
C ASP A 5 -14.43 -17.35 31.75
N GLY A 6 -14.81 -17.81 30.55
CA GLY A 6 -16.06 -18.53 30.29
C GLY A 6 -16.69 -18.26 28.91
N SER A 7 -17.97 -18.61 28.76
CA SER A 7 -18.74 -18.32 27.54
C SER A 7 -19.09 -16.83 27.44
N ALA A 8 -18.99 -16.27 26.23
CA ALA A 8 -19.42 -14.91 25.96
C ALA A 8 -20.92 -14.74 26.28
N ARG A 9 -21.28 -13.64 26.97
CA ARG A 9 -22.67 -13.27 27.22
C ARG A 9 -23.39 -12.97 25.90
N LEU A 10 -22.70 -12.29 24.98
CA LEU A 10 -23.17 -11.92 23.66
C LEU A 10 -22.04 -12.10 22.65
N VAL A 11 -22.39 -12.56 21.45
CA VAL A 11 -21.52 -12.48 20.27
C VAL A 11 -22.24 -11.61 19.25
N LEU A 12 -21.69 -10.43 18.98
CA LEU A 12 -22.21 -9.53 17.96
C LEU A 12 -21.42 -9.75 16.67
N VAL A 13 -22.06 -10.32 15.66
CA VAL A 13 -21.49 -10.47 14.31
C VAL A 13 -22.09 -9.39 13.42
N SER A 14 -21.25 -8.54 12.86
CA SER A 14 -21.67 -7.45 11.97
C SER A 14 -20.93 -7.53 10.65
N ASP A 15 -21.66 -7.31 9.55
CA ASP A 15 -20.99 -6.89 8.32
C ASP A 15 -20.32 -5.51 8.51
N LEU A 16 -19.32 -5.16 7.70
CA LEU A 16 -18.63 -3.88 7.80
C LEU A 16 -19.26 -2.80 6.92
N ASP A 17 -19.16 -2.98 5.61
CA ASP A 17 -19.54 -1.94 4.64
C ASP A 17 -21.05 -1.79 4.61
N GLN A 18 -21.56 -0.57 4.78
CA GLN A 18 -23.00 -0.26 4.81
C GLN A 18 -23.78 -0.94 5.96
N THR A 19 -23.07 -1.56 6.94
CA THR A 19 -23.68 -2.18 8.13
C THR A 19 -23.03 -1.72 9.44
N MET A 20 -21.71 -1.70 9.55
CA MET A 20 -21.04 -1.04 10.69
C MET A 20 -20.63 0.38 10.29
N ILE A 21 -20.13 0.53 9.06
CA ILE A 21 -19.56 1.76 8.52
C ILE A 21 -20.47 2.32 7.45
N ASP A 22 -20.88 3.58 7.64
CA ASP A 22 -21.46 4.39 6.59
C ASP A 22 -20.32 5.15 5.87
N HIS A 23 -20.12 4.87 4.59
CA HIS A 23 -19.09 5.53 3.79
C HIS A 23 -19.45 6.97 3.44
N ASP A 24 -20.74 7.31 3.48
CA ASP A 24 -21.24 8.66 3.24
C ASP A 24 -21.19 9.52 4.53
N ASP A 25 -21.09 8.89 5.70
CA ASP A 25 -20.86 9.58 6.97
C ASP A 25 -19.39 9.98 7.12
N ARG A 26 -19.10 11.22 6.73
CA ARG A 26 -17.76 11.83 6.88
C ARG A 26 -17.36 12.04 8.34
N GLU A 27 -18.33 12.20 9.24
CA GLU A 27 -18.11 12.46 10.64
C GLU A 27 -17.98 11.15 11.45
N ASN A 28 -18.44 10.02 10.91
CA ASN A 28 -18.44 8.69 11.54
C ASN A 28 -19.20 8.66 12.88
N LEU A 29 -20.23 9.48 13.04
CA LEU A 29 -20.90 9.68 14.33
C LEU A 29 -21.56 8.39 14.84
N SER A 30 -22.26 7.66 13.97
CA SER A 30 -22.93 6.41 14.36
C SER A 30 -21.93 5.32 14.75
N LEU A 31 -20.80 5.24 14.02
CA LEU A 31 -19.70 4.33 14.34
C LEU A 31 -19.13 4.65 15.72
N LEU A 32 -18.72 5.89 15.94
CA LEU A 32 -18.14 6.35 17.19
C LEU A 32 -19.09 6.20 18.39
N LYS A 33 -20.40 6.36 18.18
CA LYS A 33 -21.43 6.12 19.19
C LYS A 33 -21.49 4.65 19.59
N PHE A 34 -21.54 3.76 18.61
CA PHE A 34 -21.53 2.32 18.85
C PHE A 34 -20.26 1.90 19.57
N GLU A 35 -19.09 2.39 19.15
CA GLU A 35 -17.80 2.07 19.76
C GLU A 35 -17.74 2.46 21.23
N ALA A 36 -18.16 3.69 21.56
CA ALA A 36 -18.23 4.15 22.94
C ALA A 36 -19.21 3.29 23.78
N LEU A 37 -20.35 2.90 23.20
CA LEU A 37 -21.29 2.00 23.88
C LEU A 37 -20.69 0.61 24.09
N TRP A 38 -20.05 0.06 23.06
CA TRP A 38 -19.45 -1.27 23.09
C TRP A 38 -18.35 -1.37 24.15
N GLU A 39 -17.41 -0.43 24.17
CA GLU A 39 -16.31 -0.40 25.13
C GLU A 39 -16.75 -0.17 26.58
N ALA A 40 -17.85 0.57 26.79
CA ALA A 40 -18.37 0.82 28.14
C ALA A 40 -19.17 -0.37 28.71
N GLU A 41 -19.93 -1.07 27.86
CA GLU A 41 -21.04 -1.93 28.32
C GLU A 41 -20.92 -3.41 27.93
N PHE A 42 -20.18 -3.73 26.87
CA PHE A 42 -20.19 -5.07 26.28
C PHE A 42 -18.79 -5.67 26.15
N SER A 43 -17.75 -4.85 25.97
CA SER A 43 -16.41 -5.34 25.66
C SER A 43 -15.82 -6.26 26.72
N GLN A 44 -16.25 -6.19 27.98
CA GLN A 44 -15.68 -7.01 29.05
C GLN A 44 -16.13 -8.48 29.03
N ASP A 45 -17.31 -8.79 28.52
CA ASP A 45 -17.94 -10.12 28.63
C ASP A 45 -18.58 -10.62 27.33
N SER A 46 -18.42 -9.87 26.25
CA SER A 46 -19.00 -10.14 24.94
C SER A 46 -17.92 -10.12 23.85
N LEU A 47 -18.23 -10.76 22.72
CA LEU A 47 -17.35 -10.84 21.55
C LEU A 47 -17.89 -9.99 20.41
N LEU A 48 -17.01 -9.18 19.83
CA LEU A 48 -17.27 -8.43 18.60
C LEU A 48 -16.65 -9.17 17.43
N VAL A 49 -17.45 -9.46 16.42
CA VAL A 49 -17.03 -10.12 15.19
C VAL A 49 -17.37 -9.22 14.00
N PHE A 50 -16.35 -8.83 13.24
CA PHE A 50 -16.55 -8.19 11.95
C PHE A 50 -16.48 -9.24 10.86
N SER A 51 -17.54 -9.36 10.07
CA SER A 51 -17.57 -10.16 8.85
C SER A 51 -17.51 -9.22 7.66
N THR A 52 -16.68 -9.47 6.66
CA THR A 52 -16.56 -8.54 5.52
C THR A 52 -16.10 -9.26 4.26
N GLY A 53 -16.55 -8.74 3.12
CA GLY A 53 -16.00 -9.11 1.82
C GLY A 53 -14.59 -8.56 1.58
N ARG A 54 -14.11 -7.61 2.39
CA ARG A 54 -12.78 -7.01 2.25
C ARG A 54 -11.66 -8.03 2.46
N THR A 55 -10.57 -7.88 1.72
CA THR A 55 -9.34 -8.64 1.94
C THR A 55 -8.63 -8.15 3.22
N PRO A 56 -7.70 -8.92 3.80
CA PRO A 56 -6.90 -8.44 4.93
C PRO A 56 -6.20 -7.11 4.67
N ILE A 57 -5.71 -6.89 3.44
CA ILE A 57 -5.06 -5.65 3.03
C ILE A 57 -6.05 -4.49 3.00
N SER A 58 -7.20 -4.67 2.33
CA SER A 58 -8.23 -3.64 2.23
C SER A 58 -8.82 -3.30 3.60
N TYR A 59 -8.97 -4.30 4.48
CA TYR A 59 -9.40 -4.09 5.86
C TYR A 59 -8.35 -3.32 6.68
N LYS A 60 -7.05 -3.66 6.59
CA LYS A 60 -5.97 -2.84 7.20
C LYS A 60 -6.01 -1.39 6.72
N GLY A 61 -6.22 -1.18 5.42
CA GLY A 61 -6.35 0.16 4.83
C GLY A 61 -7.54 0.93 5.43
N LEU A 62 -8.70 0.30 5.48
CA LEU A 62 -9.91 0.88 6.07
C LEU A 62 -9.71 1.26 7.54
N ARG A 63 -9.00 0.44 8.33
CA ARG A 63 -8.66 0.78 9.72
C ARG A 63 -7.77 2.02 9.83
N LYS A 64 -6.97 2.37 8.81
CA LYS A 64 -6.22 3.64 8.82
C LYS A 64 -7.12 4.84 8.54
N GLU A 65 -8.14 4.65 7.70
CA GLU A 65 -9.04 5.72 7.23
C GLU A 65 -10.20 6.02 8.19
N LYS A 66 -10.66 5.00 8.93
CA LYS A 66 -11.84 5.07 9.80
C LYS A 66 -11.45 4.81 11.25
N PRO A 67 -12.11 5.45 12.23
CA PRO A 67 -11.77 5.31 13.65
C PRO A 67 -12.25 3.98 14.27
N LEU A 68 -12.11 2.87 13.53
CA LEU A 68 -12.61 1.55 13.90
C LEU A 68 -11.94 1.01 15.18
N ILE A 69 -12.77 0.57 16.14
CA ILE A 69 -12.34 -0.31 17.23
C ILE A 69 -11.87 -1.67 16.72
N THR A 70 -11.10 -2.35 17.54
CA THR A 70 -10.53 -3.66 17.23
C THR A 70 -11.54 -4.77 17.58
N PRO A 71 -12.03 -5.55 16.61
CA PRO A 71 -12.89 -6.69 16.92
C PRO A 71 -12.11 -7.84 17.56
N ASP A 72 -12.80 -8.73 18.25
CA ASP A 72 -12.20 -9.95 18.80
C ASP A 72 -11.88 -10.95 17.68
N ILE A 73 -12.77 -11.03 16.68
CA ILE A 73 -12.64 -11.88 15.49
C ILE A 73 -12.93 -11.05 14.25
N THR A 74 -12.09 -11.17 13.23
CA THR A 74 -12.36 -10.62 11.91
C THR A 74 -12.46 -11.74 10.90
N ILE A 75 -13.64 -11.90 10.30
CA ILE A 75 -13.92 -12.77 9.19
C ILE A 75 -13.83 -11.93 7.91
N MET A 76 -12.83 -12.19 7.09
CA MET A 76 -12.50 -11.41 5.89
C MET A 76 -12.65 -12.26 4.64
N SER A 77 -12.56 -11.62 3.49
CA SER A 77 -12.62 -12.25 2.17
C SER A 77 -13.86 -13.13 1.98
N VAL A 78 -15.02 -12.69 2.48
CA VAL A 78 -16.29 -13.44 2.38
C VAL A 78 -16.24 -14.79 3.12
N GLY A 79 -15.56 -14.83 4.27
CA GLY A 79 -15.51 -16.03 5.11
C GLY A 79 -14.28 -16.90 4.92
N THR A 80 -13.40 -16.57 3.98
CA THR A 80 -12.26 -17.44 3.67
C THR A 80 -11.03 -17.18 4.53
N VAL A 81 -11.02 -16.10 5.29
CA VAL A 81 -9.96 -15.77 6.23
C VAL A 81 -10.63 -15.44 7.55
N ILE A 82 -10.28 -16.16 8.59
CA ILE A 82 -10.64 -15.82 9.97
C ILE A 82 -9.35 -15.37 10.65
N ALA A 83 -9.39 -14.24 11.34
CA ALA A 83 -8.26 -13.69 12.05
C ALA A 83 -8.65 -13.16 13.43
N TYR A 84 -7.71 -13.20 14.36
CA TYR A 84 -7.94 -12.86 15.77
C TYR A 84 -7.16 -11.62 16.20
N GLY A 85 -7.86 -10.74 16.90
CA GLY A 85 -7.30 -9.55 17.55
C GLY A 85 -6.61 -8.55 16.59
N GLU A 86 -5.81 -7.67 17.19
CA GLU A 86 -5.16 -6.55 16.49
C GLU A 86 -4.13 -6.99 15.45
N GLU A 87 -3.31 -7.97 15.81
CA GLU A 87 -2.27 -8.52 14.95
C GLU A 87 -2.86 -9.29 13.75
N MET A 88 -4.17 -9.57 13.80
CA MET A 88 -4.90 -10.36 12.82
C MET A 88 -4.23 -11.72 12.56
N ILE A 89 -3.98 -12.42 13.67
CA ILE A 89 -3.41 -13.77 13.64
C ILE A 89 -4.42 -14.68 12.95
N ARG A 90 -4.01 -15.30 11.84
CA ARG A 90 -4.90 -16.12 10.99
C ARG A 90 -5.24 -17.46 11.67
N ASP A 91 -6.47 -17.92 11.46
CA ASP A 91 -6.90 -19.25 11.88
C ASP A 91 -6.44 -20.30 10.87
N VAL A 92 -5.33 -20.96 11.19
CA VAL A 92 -4.73 -22.00 10.32
C VAL A 92 -5.66 -23.20 10.16
N GLY A 93 -6.38 -23.60 11.22
CA GLY A 93 -7.28 -24.75 11.16
C GLY A 93 -8.48 -24.52 10.25
N TRP A 94 -9.00 -23.29 10.21
CA TRP A 94 -10.04 -22.89 9.27
C TRP A 94 -9.55 -22.89 7.81
N GLU A 95 -8.33 -22.43 7.57
CA GLU A 95 -7.72 -22.45 6.24
C GLU A 95 -7.55 -23.87 5.73
N GLU A 96 -6.98 -24.76 6.55
CA GLU A 96 -6.87 -26.20 6.23
C GLU A 96 -8.25 -26.85 6.00
N TYR A 97 -9.27 -26.44 6.75
CA TYR A 97 -10.64 -26.92 6.54
C TYR A 97 -11.21 -26.48 5.18
N LEU A 98 -10.96 -25.25 4.74
CA LEU A 98 -11.43 -24.75 3.45
C LEU A 98 -10.67 -25.36 2.27
N ASP A 99 -9.38 -25.62 2.44
CA ASP A 99 -8.55 -26.29 1.42
C ASP A 99 -9.10 -27.70 1.09
N ASN A 100 -9.78 -28.34 2.05
CA ASN A 100 -10.48 -29.59 1.82
C ASN A 100 -11.74 -29.35 0.97
N ASN A 101 -11.63 -29.59 -0.34
CA ASN A 101 -12.66 -29.48 -1.40
C ASN A 101 -12.74 -28.14 -2.14
N TRP A 102 -11.77 -27.24 -1.96
CA TRP A 102 -11.66 -26.04 -2.80
C TRP A 102 -10.69 -26.28 -3.97
N ASP A 103 -11.15 -26.02 -5.20
CA ASP A 103 -10.31 -26.01 -6.39
C ASP A 103 -10.40 -24.64 -7.09
N ARG A 104 -9.41 -23.80 -6.82
CA ARG A 104 -9.29 -22.46 -7.40
C ARG A 104 -9.28 -22.48 -8.93
N ASN A 105 -8.69 -23.51 -9.55
CA ASN A 105 -8.55 -23.57 -11.00
C ASN A 105 -9.91 -23.70 -11.67
N ILE A 106 -10.84 -24.47 -11.08
CA ILE A 106 -12.21 -24.61 -11.57
C ILE A 106 -12.93 -23.25 -11.58
N VAL A 107 -12.76 -22.45 -10.52
CA VAL A 107 -13.41 -21.13 -10.41
C VAL A 107 -12.86 -20.16 -11.45
N VAL A 108 -11.54 -20.15 -11.66
CA VAL A 108 -10.88 -19.31 -12.68
C VAL A 108 -11.29 -19.73 -14.09
N GLU A 109 -11.33 -21.04 -14.38
CA GLU A 109 -11.74 -21.60 -15.67
C GLU A 109 -13.19 -21.25 -16.03
N GLU A 110 -14.13 -21.51 -15.12
CA GLU A 110 -15.55 -21.20 -15.32
C GLU A 110 -15.77 -19.70 -15.53
N THR A 111 -15.04 -18.86 -14.81
CA THR A 111 -15.20 -17.40 -14.92
C THR A 111 -14.57 -16.84 -16.19
N ALA A 112 -13.44 -17.40 -16.63
CA ALA A 112 -12.81 -17.03 -17.90
C ALA A 112 -13.67 -17.40 -19.14
N SER A 113 -14.57 -18.38 -19.00
CA SER A 113 -15.48 -18.82 -20.07
C SER A 113 -16.65 -17.84 -20.33
N GLN A 114 -16.92 -16.90 -19.41
CA GLN A 114 -18.06 -15.98 -19.52
C GLN A 114 -17.72 -14.73 -20.35
N ARG A 115 -18.58 -14.40 -21.33
CA ARG A 115 -18.40 -13.23 -22.20
C ARG A 115 -18.68 -11.93 -21.43
N GLY A 116 -17.69 -11.02 -21.41
CA GLY A 116 -17.82 -9.68 -20.83
C GLY A 116 -17.07 -9.46 -19.52
N ILE A 117 -16.56 -10.53 -18.89
CA ILE A 117 -15.68 -10.41 -17.73
C ILE A 117 -14.25 -10.12 -18.19
N LYS A 118 -13.66 -9.04 -17.70
CA LYS A 118 -12.22 -8.79 -17.84
C LYS A 118 -11.56 -9.12 -16.52
N VAL A 119 -10.89 -10.26 -16.46
CA VAL A 119 -9.83 -10.47 -15.45
C VAL A 119 -8.86 -9.29 -15.56
N PRO A 120 -8.49 -8.61 -14.47
CA PRO A 120 -7.48 -7.56 -14.53
C PRO A 120 -6.10 -8.18 -14.73
N ILE A 121 -5.84 -8.65 -15.95
CA ILE A 121 -4.49 -8.86 -16.47
C ILE A 121 -4.50 -8.41 -17.93
N ARG A 122 -4.02 -7.18 -18.17
CA ARG A 122 -3.42 -6.80 -19.45
C ARG A 122 -1.90 -6.78 -19.28
N LEU A 123 -1.32 -7.91 -18.90
CA LEU A 123 0.08 -8.19 -19.16
C LEU A 123 0.12 -9.13 -20.36
N ALA A 124 0.82 -8.73 -21.40
CA ALA A 124 1.24 -9.67 -22.44
C ALA A 124 2.36 -10.53 -21.81
N SER A 125 2.18 -11.85 -21.80
CA SER A 125 3.15 -12.77 -21.20
C SER A 125 4.03 -13.38 -22.28
N LEU A 126 5.34 -13.41 -22.02
CA LEU A 126 6.34 -13.97 -22.93
C LEU A 126 6.98 -15.21 -22.30
N LEU A 127 7.05 -16.29 -23.08
CA LEU A 127 7.97 -17.39 -22.84
C LEU A 127 9.08 -17.33 -23.88
N VAL A 128 10.34 -17.24 -23.45
CA VAL A 128 11.51 -17.35 -24.33
C VAL A 128 11.89 -18.81 -24.56
N SER A 129 12.42 -19.18 -25.73
CA SER A 129 12.66 -20.60 -26.09
C SER A 129 13.66 -21.34 -25.21
N ASN A 130 14.42 -20.63 -24.38
CA ASN A 130 15.31 -21.20 -23.38
C ASN A 130 14.69 -21.32 -21.98
N ALA A 131 13.35 -21.23 -21.88
CA ALA A 131 12.61 -21.54 -20.67
C ALA A 131 12.83 -23.01 -20.26
N GLN A 132 12.62 -23.30 -18.97
CA GLN A 132 12.72 -24.67 -18.44
C GLN A 132 11.67 -25.58 -19.08
N GLU A 133 12.00 -26.87 -19.22
CA GLU A 133 11.20 -27.84 -19.97
C GLU A 133 9.76 -27.95 -19.44
N GLU A 134 9.59 -27.85 -18.12
CA GLU A 134 8.28 -27.89 -17.46
C GLU A 134 7.39 -26.71 -17.89
N LEU A 135 7.97 -25.52 -18.05
CA LEU A 135 7.24 -24.33 -18.48
C LEU A 135 6.88 -24.38 -19.98
N LEU A 136 7.75 -24.98 -20.79
CA LEU A 136 7.49 -25.23 -22.21
C LEU A 136 6.37 -26.26 -22.39
N GLN A 137 6.37 -27.32 -21.58
CA GLN A 137 5.32 -28.32 -21.56
C GLN A 137 3.98 -27.70 -21.15
N TRP A 138 3.96 -26.91 -20.07
CA TRP A 138 2.77 -26.18 -19.65
C TRP A 138 2.22 -25.29 -20.76
N TYR A 139 3.07 -24.58 -21.50
CA TYR A 139 2.61 -23.74 -22.61
C TYR A 139 1.93 -24.56 -23.72
N GLN A 140 2.49 -25.72 -24.09
CA GLN A 140 1.89 -26.57 -25.12
C GLN A 140 0.51 -27.08 -24.70
N GLU A 141 0.35 -27.41 -23.42
CA GLU A 141 -0.89 -27.97 -22.87
C GLU A 141 -1.96 -26.89 -22.62
N ASN A 142 -1.56 -25.68 -22.21
CA ASN A 142 -2.49 -24.72 -21.60
C ASN A 142 -2.58 -23.37 -22.34
N ALA A 143 -1.53 -22.92 -23.02
CA ALA A 143 -1.40 -21.54 -23.49
C ALA A 143 -1.19 -21.39 -25.00
N LYS A 144 -0.98 -22.50 -25.73
CA LYS A 144 -0.64 -22.49 -27.16
C LYS A 144 -1.64 -21.73 -28.05
N THR A 145 -2.92 -21.76 -27.70
CA THR A 145 -4.00 -21.07 -28.44
C THR A 145 -4.29 -19.67 -27.90
N ASN A 146 -3.62 -19.23 -26.82
CA ASN A 146 -3.89 -17.96 -26.17
C ASN A 146 -3.19 -16.81 -26.93
N PRO A 147 -3.93 -15.86 -27.53
CA PRO A 147 -3.33 -14.77 -28.31
C PRO A 147 -2.58 -13.74 -27.45
N LYS A 148 -2.63 -13.85 -26.12
CA LYS A 148 -1.91 -12.99 -25.19
C LYS A 148 -0.59 -13.59 -24.67
N ILE A 149 -0.27 -14.83 -25.07
CA ILE A 149 0.94 -15.55 -24.65
C ILE A 149 1.68 -15.98 -25.91
N ILE A 150 2.95 -15.59 -26.01
CA ILE A 150 3.82 -16.04 -27.10
C ILE A 150 4.93 -16.92 -26.54
N HIS A 151 5.10 -18.09 -27.14
CA HIS A 151 6.36 -18.82 -27.08
C HIS A 151 7.27 -18.29 -28.19
N ALA A 152 8.22 -17.43 -27.82
CA ALA A 152 9.22 -16.92 -28.72
C ALA A 152 10.15 -18.06 -29.16
N THR A 153 10.44 -18.12 -30.46
CA THR A 153 11.39 -19.09 -31.04
C THR A 153 12.83 -18.72 -30.71
N GLU A 154 13.09 -17.42 -30.53
CA GLU A 154 14.40 -16.89 -30.20
C GLU A 154 14.74 -17.04 -28.71
N ARG A 155 16.04 -17.21 -28.42
CA ARG A 155 16.55 -17.42 -27.06
C ARG A 155 16.89 -16.10 -26.39
N CYS A 156 16.74 -16.03 -25.06
CA CYS A 156 17.17 -14.92 -24.22
C CYS A 156 16.56 -13.57 -24.69
N ALA A 157 17.35 -12.50 -24.71
CA ALA A 157 16.90 -11.16 -25.08
C ALA A 157 16.30 -11.08 -26.51
N ALA A 158 16.74 -11.95 -27.43
CA ALA A 158 16.18 -12.01 -28.76
C ALA A 158 14.71 -12.50 -28.73
N GLY A 159 14.37 -13.41 -27.81
CA GLY A 159 12.98 -13.81 -27.57
C GLY A 159 12.11 -12.68 -27.01
N ILE A 160 12.69 -11.81 -26.18
CA ILE A 160 12.02 -10.60 -25.68
C ILE A 160 11.74 -9.63 -26.83
N MET A 161 12.72 -9.38 -27.68
CA MET A 161 12.54 -8.55 -28.88
C MET A 161 11.47 -9.15 -29.82
N GLN A 162 11.42 -10.47 -29.97
CA GLN A 162 10.38 -11.15 -30.73
C GLN A 162 8.98 -10.87 -30.17
N ALA A 163 8.80 -10.93 -28.84
CA ALA A 163 7.52 -10.58 -28.21
C ALA A 163 7.14 -9.12 -28.37
N ILE A 164 8.08 -8.18 -28.22
CA ILE A 164 7.82 -6.74 -28.43
C ILE A 164 7.25 -6.51 -29.84
N GLY A 165 7.83 -7.14 -30.85
CA GLY A 165 7.34 -7.09 -32.22
C GLY A 165 5.97 -7.76 -32.40
N HIS A 166 5.78 -8.95 -31.82
CA HIS A 166 4.53 -9.70 -31.90
C HIS A 166 3.34 -8.92 -31.32
N PHE A 167 3.53 -8.33 -30.15
CA PHE A 167 2.50 -7.54 -29.45
C PHE A 167 2.42 -6.09 -29.94
N LYS A 168 3.28 -5.67 -30.88
CA LYS A 168 3.35 -4.31 -31.43
C LYS A 168 3.54 -3.25 -30.34
N LEU A 169 4.39 -3.53 -29.35
CA LEU A 169 4.64 -2.63 -28.22
C LEU A 169 5.62 -1.50 -28.55
N GLY A 170 6.29 -1.58 -29.70
CA GLY A 170 7.25 -0.57 -30.16
C GLY A 170 8.27 -1.16 -31.13
N PRO A 171 9.34 -0.41 -31.46
CA PRO A 171 10.44 -0.91 -32.28
C PRO A 171 11.08 -2.15 -31.64
N ASN A 172 11.16 -3.24 -32.39
CA ASN A 172 11.71 -4.51 -31.95
C ASN A 172 13.10 -4.81 -32.52
N VAL A 173 13.74 -3.83 -33.14
CA VAL A 173 15.10 -3.91 -33.71
C VAL A 173 16.02 -3.00 -32.91
N SER A 174 17.12 -3.55 -32.40
CA SER A 174 18.12 -2.80 -31.64
C SER A 174 18.86 -1.82 -32.53
N ALA A 175 19.21 -0.63 -32.00
CA ALA A 175 20.09 0.30 -32.70
C ALA A 175 21.46 -0.32 -33.06
N ARG A 176 21.90 -1.34 -32.31
CA ARG A 176 23.11 -2.10 -32.63
C ARG A 176 22.98 -2.92 -33.91
N ASP A 177 21.78 -3.37 -34.25
CA ASP A 177 21.52 -4.21 -35.41
C ASP A 177 21.16 -3.37 -36.66
N LEU A 178 20.97 -2.06 -36.50
CA LEU A 178 20.76 -1.14 -37.60
C LEU A 178 22.08 -0.79 -38.29
N ASN A 179 22.07 -0.76 -39.62
CA ASN A 179 23.16 -0.25 -40.43
C ASN A 179 23.18 1.28 -40.40
N TYR A 180 24.37 1.86 -40.45
CA TYR A 180 24.55 3.30 -40.66
C TYR A 180 24.55 3.60 -42.18
N PRO A 181 23.91 4.68 -42.66
CA PRO A 181 23.12 5.66 -41.89
C PRO A 181 21.83 5.06 -41.33
N TYR A 182 21.47 5.46 -40.09
CA TYR A 182 20.26 4.95 -39.45
C TYR A 182 19.00 5.37 -40.25
N PRO A 183 18.00 4.49 -40.37
CA PRO A 183 16.75 4.84 -41.03
C PRO A 183 16.05 6.00 -40.30
N LYS A 184 15.41 6.89 -41.06
CA LYS A 184 14.55 7.93 -40.51
C LYS A 184 13.39 7.28 -39.76
N ALA A 185 13.12 7.72 -38.53
CA ALA A 185 11.98 7.26 -37.75
C ALA A 185 10.78 8.21 -37.90
N ASP A 186 9.58 7.65 -37.91
CA ASP A 186 8.32 8.39 -38.07
C ASP A 186 7.90 9.16 -36.80
N THR A 187 8.63 8.99 -35.69
CA THR A 187 8.28 9.55 -34.38
C THR A 187 9.52 10.04 -33.66
N LEU A 188 9.47 11.29 -33.17
CA LEU A 188 10.53 11.88 -32.39
C LEU A 188 10.66 11.18 -31.03
N MET A 189 11.73 10.43 -30.83
CA MET A 189 12.05 9.79 -29.55
C MET A 189 13.41 10.28 -29.03
N PRO A 190 13.45 11.26 -28.10
CA PRO A 190 14.69 11.81 -27.56
C PRO A 190 15.62 10.74 -26.95
N ALA A 191 15.03 9.71 -26.32
CA ALA A 191 15.73 8.53 -25.82
C ALA A 191 16.46 7.75 -26.93
N GLY A 192 15.79 7.58 -28.07
CA GLY A 192 16.33 6.89 -29.23
C GLY A 192 17.56 7.58 -29.81
N VAL A 193 17.60 8.92 -29.82
CA VAL A 193 18.76 9.70 -30.29
C VAL A 193 19.99 9.43 -29.43
N VAL A 194 19.83 9.45 -28.10
CA VAL A 194 20.94 9.19 -27.16
C VAL A 194 21.46 7.77 -27.30
N VAL A 195 20.58 6.77 -27.39
CA VAL A 195 20.99 5.37 -27.59
C VAL A 195 21.71 5.19 -28.93
N LYS A 196 21.17 5.76 -30.03
CA LYS A 196 21.80 5.72 -31.36
C LYS A 196 23.19 6.36 -31.35
N PHE A 197 23.37 7.48 -30.63
CA PHE A 197 24.66 8.16 -30.48
C PHE A 197 25.71 7.24 -29.84
N TYR A 198 25.41 6.66 -28.67
CA TYR A 198 26.38 5.82 -27.96
C TYR A 198 26.65 4.49 -28.65
N VAL A 199 25.68 3.93 -29.37
CA VAL A 199 25.90 2.78 -30.24
C VAL A 199 26.81 3.14 -31.43
N LEU A 200 26.65 4.32 -32.03
CA LEU A 200 27.52 4.78 -33.11
C LEU A 200 28.95 5.02 -32.62
N TYR A 201 29.09 5.62 -31.43
CA TYR A 201 30.37 5.76 -30.73
C TYR A 201 31.04 4.41 -30.46
N GLU A 202 30.29 3.41 -29.98
CA GLU A 202 30.81 2.04 -29.79
C GLU A 202 31.33 1.45 -31.11
N LYS A 203 30.49 1.49 -32.17
CA LYS A 203 30.83 0.93 -33.48
C LYS A 203 32.04 1.64 -34.11
N TRP A 204 32.16 2.96 -33.94
CA TRP A 204 33.29 3.76 -34.42
C TRP A 204 34.61 3.32 -33.78
N ARG A 205 34.65 3.25 -32.44
CA ARG A 205 35.86 2.82 -31.71
C ARG A 205 36.22 1.36 -31.96
N ARG A 206 35.24 0.51 -32.28
CA ARG A 206 35.49 -0.88 -32.68
C ARG A 206 35.89 -1.04 -34.16
N GLY A 207 35.85 0.03 -34.95
CA GLY A 207 36.15 0.00 -36.39
C GLY A 207 35.08 -0.74 -37.21
N GLU A 208 33.85 -0.82 -36.71
CA GLU A 208 32.72 -1.51 -37.35
C GLU A 208 31.97 -0.60 -38.35
N LEU A 209 32.28 0.69 -38.37
CA LEU A 209 31.77 1.66 -39.33
C LEU A 209 32.80 1.91 -40.43
N PRO A 210 32.39 2.38 -41.62
CA PRO A 210 33.34 2.89 -42.61
C PRO A 210 34.19 4.03 -42.00
N ASN A 211 35.52 3.97 -42.17
CA ASN A 211 36.41 5.08 -41.84
C ASN A 211 36.20 6.24 -42.84
N SER A 212 35.10 6.95 -42.67
CA SER A 212 34.65 8.01 -43.56
C SER A 212 34.34 9.28 -42.76
N PRO A 213 34.66 10.47 -43.29
CA PRO A 213 34.26 11.74 -42.68
C PRO A 213 32.75 11.87 -42.47
N SER A 214 31.93 11.09 -43.20
CA SER A 214 30.47 11.12 -43.10
C SER A 214 29.94 10.80 -41.71
N VAL A 215 30.61 9.95 -40.92
CA VAL A 215 30.19 9.61 -39.54
C VAL A 215 30.42 10.80 -38.61
N MET A 216 31.59 11.46 -38.71
CA MET A 216 31.91 12.64 -37.90
C MET A 216 31.02 13.83 -38.29
N GLN A 217 30.76 14.01 -39.59
CA GLN A 217 29.82 15.02 -40.08
C GLN A 217 28.41 14.80 -39.52
N TYR A 218 27.95 13.55 -39.46
CA TYR A 218 26.67 13.20 -38.84
C TYR A 218 26.66 13.46 -37.33
N LEU A 219 27.71 13.05 -36.60
CA LEU A 219 27.81 13.35 -35.17
C LEU A 219 27.79 14.87 -34.91
N LYS A 220 28.47 15.65 -35.75
CA LYS A 220 28.43 17.11 -35.70
C LYS A 220 27.06 17.67 -36.08
N SER A 221 26.32 17.03 -36.99
CA SER A 221 25.00 17.50 -37.38
C SER A 221 23.98 17.29 -36.27
N ILE A 222 24.02 16.19 -35.50
CA ILE A 222 23.10 15.94 -34.38
C ILE A 222 23.49 16.67 -33.08
N THR A 223 24.47 17.57 -33.15
CA THR A 223 24.99 18.29 -32.00
C THR A 223 25.03 19.79 -32.22
N HIS A 224 24.77 20.57 -31.18
CA HIS A 224 24.75 22.02 -31.29
C HIS A 224 26.19 22.56 -31.42
N LEU A 225 26.41 23.52 -32.33
CA LEU A 225 27.74 24.09 -32.60
C LEU A 225 28.40 24.68 -31.34
N ASN A 226 27.59 25.33 -30.49
CA ASN A 226 28.03 25.89 -29.21
C ASN A 226 27.79 24.95 -28.02
N GLY A 227 27.52 23.67 -28.26
CA GLY A 227 27.31 22.70 -27.20
C GLY A 227 28.60 22.47 -26.42
N THR A 228 28.49 22.32 -25.10
CA THR A 228 29.64 22.05 -24.22
C THR A 228 29.49 20.72 -23.48
N ILE A 229 30.63 20.10 -23.20
CA ILE A 229 30.76 18.93 -22.34
C ILE A 229 31.63 19.20 -21.14
N ILE A 230 31.06 18.97 -19.97
CA ILE A 230 31.76 18.94 -18.71
C ILE A 230 32.22 17.50 -18.49
N HIS A 231 33.51 17.25 -18.67
CA HIS A 231 34.13 15.96 -18.41
C HIS A 231 34.09 15.65 -16.90
N PRO A 232 34.07 14.37 -16.47
CA PRO A 232 34.09 13.99 -15.05
C PRO A 232 35.27 14.55 -14.23
N SER A 233 36.35 14.99 -14.88
CA SER A 233 37.46 15.70 -14.23
C SER A 233 37.13 17.17 -13.91
N GLY A 234 35.93 17.66 -14.22
CA GLY A 234 35.51 19.04 -14.07
C GLY A 234 35.94 19.97 -15.22
N SER A 235 36.62 19.46 -16.25
CA SER A 235 37.02 20.26 -17.41
C SER A 235 35.88 20.41 -18.40
N GLU A 236 35.57 21.65 -18.78
CA GLU A 236 34.61 21.95 -19.84
C GLU A 236 35.32 22.05 -21.20
N CYS A 237 34.79 21.38 -22.22
CA CYS A 237 35.24 21.51 -23.60
C CYS A 237 34.07 21.58 -24.58
N SER A 238 34.34 22.08 -25.79
CA SER A 238 33.32 22.13 -26.85
C SER A 238 32.98 20.72 -27.32
N LEU A 239 31.70 20.46 -27.53
CA LEU A 239 31.23 19.16 -27.99
C LEU A 239 31.75 18.82 -29.40
N HIS A 240 31.85 19.81 -30.29
CA HIS A 240 32.45 19.60 -31.61
C HIS A 240 33.94 19.28 -31.50
N SER A 241 34.66 19.90 -30.57
CA SER A 241 36.06 19.54 -30.27
C SER A 241 36.18 18.11 -29.72
N SER A 242 35.22 17.65 -28.90
CA SER A 242 35.18 16.26 -28.44
C SER A 242 34.89 15.27 -29.57
N ILE A 243 34.03 15.63 -30.52
CA ILE A 243 33.79 14.82 -31.74
C ILE A 243 35.03 14.79 -32.63
N ASP A 244 35.74 15.92 -32.76
CA ASP A 244 37.01 15.96 -33.47
C ASP A 244 38.06 15.09 -32.79
N ALA A 245 38.15 15.10 -31.46
CA ALA A 245 39.01 14.19 -30.72
C ALA A 245 38.62 12.71 -30.95
N LEU A 246 37.32 12.41 -31.01
CA LEU A 246 36.80 11.06 -31.28
C LEU A 246 37.25 10.51 -32.65
N SER A 247 37.48 11.38 -33.64
CA SER A 247 37.98 10.95 -34.95
C SER A 247 39.31 10.20 -34.86
N SER A 248 40.17 10.56 -33.90
CA SER A 248 41.45 9.90 -33.64
C SER A 248 41.32 8.53 -32.96
N CYS A 249 40.14 8.20 -32.43
CA CYS A 249 39.85 6.93 -31.75
C CYS A 249 39.21 5.89 -32.69
N TYR A 250 39.21 6.09 -34.01
CA TYR A 250 38.66 5.09 -34.93
C TYR A 250 39.38 3.74 -34.78
N GLY A 251 38.63 2.67 -34.53
CA GLY A 251 39.18 1.31 -34.43
C GLY A 251 40.13 1.08 -33.25
N ASP A 252 40.29 2.03 -32.32
CA ASP A 252 41.22 1.90 -31.19
C ASP A 252 40.83 0.78 -30.19
N LYS A 253 39.58 0.33 -30.26
CA LYS A 253 39.04 -0.81 -29.52
C LYS A 253 38.75 -2.03 -30.41
N GLN A 254 39.24 -2.04 -31.65
CA GLN A 254 39.09 -3.20 -32.54
C GLN A 254 39.75 -4.44 -31.92
N GLY A 255 39.04 -5.57 -31.92
CA GLY A 255 39.50 -6.83 -31.30
C GLY A 255 39.43 -6.87 -29.77
N ASN A 256 39.20 -5.73 -29.10
CA ASN A 256 39.01 -5.68 -27.65
C ASN A 256 37.55 -5.98 -27.26
N LYS A 257 37.33 -6.48 -26.04
CA LYS A 257 35.99 -6.62 -25.46
C LYS A 257 35.47 -5.26 -25.00
N PHE A 258 35.24 -4.35 -25.95
CA PHE A 258 34.72 -3.02 -25.70
C PHE A 258 33.21 -2.97 -25.96
N ARG A 259 32.43 -2.47 -24.99
CA ARG A 259 30.99 -2.26 -25.11
C ARG A 259 30.59 -0.94 -24.47
N VAL A 260 29.60 -0.28 -25.05
CA VAL A 260 29.02 0.95 -24.51
C VAL A 260 27.52 0.79 -24.45
N TRP A 261 26.91 1.18 -23.34
CA TRP A 261 25.46 1.20 -23.25
C TRP A 261 25.01 2.34 -22.36
N VAL A 262 23.77 2.73 -22.62
CA VAL A 262 23.07 3.71 -21.82
C VAL A 262 22.10 2.95 -20.93
N ASP A 263 22.07 3.32 -19.65
CA ASP A 263 21.24 2.69 -18.62
C ASP A 263 20.41 3.75 -17.88
N ARG A 264 19.25 3.36 -17.35
CA ARG A 264 18.34 4.25 -16.60
C ARG A 264 18.04 5.59 -17.29
N LEU A 265 17.84 5.57 -18.61
CA LEU A 265 17.60 6.79 -19.37
C LEU A 265 16.19 7.33 -19.14
N VAL A 266 16.13 8.62 -18.83
CA VAL A 266 14.90 9.39 -18.59
C VAL A 266 14.93 10.66 -19.40
N THR A 267 13.84 10.98 -20.09
CA THR A 267 13.67 12.22 -20.87
C THR A 267 12.55 13.06 -20.24
N SER A 268 12.87 14.27 -19.80
CA SER A 268 11.89 15.22 -19.25
C SER A 268 11.74 16.39 -20.20
N PRO A 269 10.55 16.65 -20.78
CA PRO A 269 10.33 17.87 -21.54
C PRO A 269 10.44 19.09 -20.61
N ILE A 270 11.20 20.10 -21.02
CA ILE A 270 11.35 21.37 -20.27
C ILE A 270 10.82 22.57 -21.08
N GLY A 271 10.22 22.30 -22.24
CA GLY A 271 9.58 23.26 -23.12
C GLY A 271 9.00 22.55 -24.35
N THR A 272 8.50 23.30 -25.32
CA THR A 272 7.89 22.76 -26.56
C THR A 272 8.89 22.07 -27.49
N SER A 273 10.17 22.42 -27.35
CA SER A 273 11.25 21.97 -28.25
C SER A 273 12.49 21.53 -27.48
N ASN A 274 12.42 21.38 -26.16
CA ASN A 274 13.58 21.10 -25.32
C ASN A 274 13.32 19.95 -24.35
N TRP A 275 14.31 19.06 -24.20
CA TRP A 275 14.28 17.95 -23.25
C TRP A 275 15.53 17.93 -22.40
N LEU A 276 15.34 17.73 -21.10
CA LEU A 276 16.39 17.37 -20.19
C LEU A 276 16.45 15.84 -20.10
N VAL A 277 17.55 15.25 -20.52
CA VAL A 277 17.77 13.80 -20.52
C VAL A 277 18.79 13.44 -19.46
N ARG A 278 18.53 12.40 -18.67
CA ARG A 278 19.45 11.88 -17.65
C ARG A 278 19.59 10.38 -17.80
N PHE A 279 20.80 9.87 -17.71
CA PHE A 279 21.10 8.43 -17.82
C PHE A 279 22.48 8.11 -17.26
N ASP A 280 22.79 6.83 -17.11
CA ASP A 280 24.16 6.38 -16.91
C ASP A 280 24.77 5.90 -18.22
N ASN A 281 25.92 6.47 -18.56
CA ASN A 281 26.75 5.97 -19.62
C ASN A 281 27.72 4.94 -19.06
N TRP A 282 27.61 3.71 -19.53
CA TRP A 282 28.50 2.62 -19.17
C TRP A 282 29.44 2.29 -20.31
N GLU A 283 30.73 2.18 -20.00
CA GLU A 283 31.74 1.58 -20.86
C GLU A 283 32.30 0.34 -20.17
N MET A 284 32.50 -0.72 -20.95
CA MET A 284 33.19 -1.92 -20.51
C MET A 284 34.34 -2.19 -21.46
N GLU A 285 35.53 -2.44 -20.92
CA GLU A 285 36.70 -2.85 -21.69
C GLU A 285 37.40 -4.03 -21.02
N GLY A 286 37.48 -5.16 -21.74
CA GLY A 286 38.01 -6.41 -21.19
C GLY A 286 37.04 -6.99 -20.16
N GLY A 287 37.20 -6.56 -18.91
CA GLY A 287 36.31 -6.83 -17.77
C GLY A 287 36.18 -5.64 -16.81
N ALA A 288 36.88 -4.53 -17.06
CA ALA A 288 36.74 -3.30 -16.29
C ALA A 288 35.51 -2.53 -16.78
N ARG A 289 34.82 -1.86 -15.86
CA ARG A 289 33.64 -1.05 -16.16
C ARG A 289 33.80 0.36 -15.62
N TYR A 290 33.36 1.31 -16.43
CA TYR A 290 33.35 2.72 -16.11
C TYR A 290 31.93 3.22 -16.31
N CYS A 291 31.41 3.92 -15.30
CA CYS A 291 30.09 4.52 -15.33
C CYS A 291 30.23 6.03 -15.16
N CYS A 292 29.54 6.78 -16.01
CA CYS A 292 29.39 8.21 -15.87
C CYS A 292 27.90 8.58 -15.94
N ARG A 293 27.39 9.13 -14.85
CA ARG A 293 26.03 9.69 -14.84
C ARG A 293 26.03 10.96 -15.69
N THR A 294 25.20 10.98 -16.71
CA THR A 294 25.22 12.00 -17.76
C THR A 294 23.88 12.71 -17.82
N THR A 295 23.91 14.04 -17.72
CA THR A 295 22.76 14.91 -18.00
C THR A 295 22.97 15.60 -19.34
N LEU A 296 22.01 15.47 -20.24
CA LEU A 296 21.98 16.12 -21.55
C LEU A 296 20.82 17.08 -21.65
N LEU A 297 21.05 18.21 -22.29
CA LEU A 297 20.00 19.07 -22.77
C LEU A 297 19.85 18.84 -24.28
N LEU A 298 18.69 18.40 -24.73
CA LEU A 298 18.36 18.22 -26.15
C LEU A 298 17.42 19.34 -26.59
N ASN A 299 17.65 19.91 -27.77
CA ASN A 299 16.80 20.94 -28.37
C ASN A 299 16.46 20.58 -29.82
N MET A 300 15.21 20.72 -30.24
CA MET A 300 14.80 20.58 -31.63
C MET A 300 15.41 21.72 -32.45
N LYS A 301 16.09 21.41 -33.55
CA LYS A 301 16.57 22.43 -34.47
C LYS A 301 15.37 23.09 -35.14
N VAL A 302 15.41 24.41 -35.22
CA VAL A 302 14.29 25.24 -35.69
C VAL A 302 14.27 25.37 -37.23
N ASP A 303 15.31 24.93 -37.95
CA ASP A 303 15.51 25.31 -39.36
C ASP A 303 15.31 24.21 -40.43
N HIS A 304 14.76 23.04 -40.07
CA HIS A 304 14.30 22.07 -41.06
C HIS A 304 12.96 21.48 -40.63
N ASP A 305 11.98 21.45 -41.56
CA ASP A 305 10.66 20.78 -41.42
C ASP A 305 10.76 19.24 -41.24
N ASP A 306 11.89 18.74 -40.76
CA ASP A 306 12.18 17.32 -40.53
C ASP A 306 12.04 17.00 -39.03
N LEU A 307 11.08 16.13 -38.70
CA LEU A 307 10.69 15.68 -37.34
C LEU A 307 11.76 14.89 -36.55
N GLU A 308 13.04 14.90 -36.95
CA GLU A 308 14.13 14.15 -36.30
C GLU A 308 15.34 14.99 -35.87
N ASP A 309 15.28 16.31 -36.01
CA ASP A 309 16.48 17.14 -35.87
C ASP A 309 16.69 17.62 -34.41
N LEU A 310 16.96 16.70 -33.48
CA LEU A 310 17.40 17.05 -32.12
C LEU A 310 18.90 17.36 -32.09
N SER A 311 19.25 18.50 -31.50
CA SER A 311 20.62 18.94 -31.23
C SER A 311 20.94 18.84 -29.73
N LEU A 312 22.07 18.21 -29.42
CA LEU A 312 22.62 18.16 -28.06
C LEU A 312 23.24 19.51 -27.67
N LEU A 313 22.73 20.14 -26.61
CA LEU A 313 23.03 21.50 -26.18
C LEU A 313 23.99 21.59 -24.98
N ARG A 314 23.92 20.68 -24.00
CA ARG A 314 24.77 20.75 -22.79
C ARG A 314 24.94 19.39 -22.10
N PHE A 315 26.14 19.10 -21.60
CA PHE A 315 26.50 17.90 -20.81
C PHE A 315 26.89 18.29 -19.38
N GLY A 316 26.27 17.67 -18.37
CA GLY A 316 26.68 17.80 -16.96
C GLY A 316 26.69 16.44 -16.25
N ALA A 317 27.84 16.03 -15.70
CA ALA A 317 27.97 14.81 -14.90
C ALA A 317 27.99 15.14 -13.41
N LEU A 318 26.96 14.71 -12.67
CA LEU A 318 26.81 14.90 -11.23
C LEU A 318 26.26 13.63 -10.59
N TRP A 319 26.64 13.37 -9.33
CA TRP A 319 26.14 12.27 -8.51
C TRP A 319 24.76 12.59 -7.92
N ASN A 320 23.90 11.56 -7.89
CA ASN A 320 22.57 11.43 -7.27
C ASN A 320 21.34 12.10 -7.93
N ALA A 321 20.31 11.25 -8.11
CA ALA A 321 18.85 11.46 -7.96
C ALA A 321 18.10 10.22 -8.53
N GLU A 322 17.03 9.77 -7.89
CA GLU A 322 16.15 8.67 -8.33
C GLU A 322 15.18 9.15 -9.42
N PHE A 323 14.72 8.24 -10.31
CA PHE A 323 13.65 8.51 -11.28
C PHE A 323 12.86 7.23 -11.60
N ALA A 324 11.57 7.41 -11.90
CA ALA A 324 10.61 6.38 -12.27
C ALA A 324 10.34 6.36 -13.78
N HIS A 325 10.02 5.17 -14.30
CA HIS A 325 9.55 4.90 -15.66
C HIS A 325 8.10 4.41 -15.65
N ASP A 326 7.36 4.61 -16.75
CA ASP A 326 5.98 4.09 -16.91
C ASP A 326 5.93 2.58 -17.20
N SER A 327 7.05 1.86 -17.07
CA SER A 327 7.17 0.41 -17.26
C SER A 327 8.33 -0.11 -16.42
N LEU A 328 8.11 -1.24 -15.73
CA LEU A 328 9.11 -1.88 -14.88
C LEU A 328 9.86 -2.97 -15.64
N LEU A 329 11.19 -2.90 -15.65
CA LEU A 329 12.07 -3.95 -16.10
C LEU A 329 12.45 -4.86 -14.92
N ILE A 330 12.03 -6.12 -14.99
CA ILE A 330 12.31 -7.11 -13.95
C ILE A 330 13.23 -8.19 -14.51
N PHE A 331 14.36 -8.44 -13.84
CA PHE A 331 15.18 -9.62 -14.12
C PHE A 331 14.89 -10.69 -13.08
N SER A 332 14.67 -11.93 -13.53
CA SER A 332 14.55 -13.10 -12.65
C SER A 332 15.64 -14.11 -12.94
N THR A 333 16.34 -14.56 -11.90
CA THR A 333 17.45 -15.51 -12.00
C THR A 333 17.49 -16.48 -10.82
N GLY A 334 17.90 -17.72 -11.07
CA GLY A 334 18.20 -18.70 -10.03
C GLY A 334 19.55 -18.47 -9.32
N ARG A 335 20.34 -17.48 -9.75
CA ARG A 335 21.65 -17.17 -9.15
C ARG A 335 21.48 -16.49 -7.79
N SER A 336 22.37 -16.79 -6.85
CA SER A 336 22.45 -16.06 -5.59
C SER A 336 22.83 -14.57 -5.80
N PRO A 337 22.64 -13.69 -4.81
CA PRO A 337 23.05 -12.29 -4.93
C PRO A 337 24.52 -12.11 -5.29
N ILE A 338 25.40 -12.98 -4.78
CA ILE A 338 26.82 -13.00 -5.12
C ILE A 338 27.00 -13.42 -6.58
N GLY A 339 26.36 -14.53 -6.98
CA GLY A 339 26.45 -15.03 -8.36
C GLY A 339 25.87 -14.07 -9.40
N TYR A 340 24.84 -13.31 -9.05
CA TYR A 340 24.30 -12.25 -9.92
C TYR A 340 25.22 -11.03 -9.95
N LYS A 341 25.81 -10.61 -8.82
CA LYS A 341 26.83 -9.56 -8.80
C LYS A 341 28.05 -9.92 -9.67
N ASP A 342 28.49 -11.17 -9.64
CA ASP A 342 29.60 -11.63 -10.47
C ASP A 342 29.22 -11.70 -11.96
N LEU A 343 28.00 -12.16 -12.28
CA LEU A 343 27.47 -12.06 -13.64
C LEU A 343 27.40 -10.60 -14.13
N ARG A 344 27.00 -9.67 -13.26
CA ARG A 344 27.04 -8.22 -13.53
C ARG A 344 28.44 -7.65 -13.61
N LYS A 345 29.52 -8.35 -13.25
CA LYS A 345 30.89 -7.95 -13.59
C LYS A 345 31.27 -8.46 -14.97
N GLU A 346 30.82 -9.67 -15.34
CA GLU A 346 31.19 -10.33 -16.59
C GLU A 346 30.37 -9.93 -17.82
N LYS A 347 29.09 -9.58 -17.66
CA LYS A 347 28.14 -9.32 -18.76
C LYS A 347 27.56 -7.90 -18.72
N PRO A 348 27.53 -7.16 -19.85
CA PRO A 348 27.03 -5.78 -19.92
C PRO A 348 25.50 -5.78 -19.87
N LEU A 349 24.97 -5.96 -18.66
CA LEU A 349 23.54 -5.97 -18.37
C LEU A 349 23.08 -4.56 -17.99
N ILE A 350 21.94 -4.13 -18.55
CA ILE A 350 21.20 -2.97 -18.05
C ILE A 350 20.71 -3.23 -16.63
N THR A 351 20.54 -2.17 -15.84
CA THR A 351 20.04 -2.28 -14.47
C THR A 351 18.52 -2.44 -14.53
N PRO A 352 17.97 -3.59 -14.10
CA PRO A 352 16.53 -3.72 -13.97
C PRO A 352 16.03 -2.88 -12.77
N ASP A 353 14.77 -2.48 -12.81
CA ASP A 353 14.11 -1.83 -11.68
C ASP A 353 14.01 -2.79 -10.48
N ILE A 354 13.79 -4.07 -10.79
CA ILE A 354 13.67 -5.16 -9.82
C ILE A 354 14.54 -6.34 -10.28
N THR A 355 15.40 -6.83 -9.40
CA THR A 355 16.08 -8.12 -9.61
C THR A 355 15.55 -9.15 -8.63
N VAL A 356 14.97 -10.22 -9.15
CA VAL A 356 14.60 -11.43 -8.41
C VAL A 356 15.73 -12.44 -8.56
N MET A 357 16.32 -12.84 -7.44
CA MET A 357 17.49 -13.74 -7.34
C MET A 357 17.14 -14.97 -6.51
N SER A 358 18.03 -15.97 -6.53
CA SER A 358 17.89 -17.20 -5.74
C SER A 358 16.53 -17.89 -5.93
N VAL A 359 16.00 -17.87 -7.17
CA VAL A 359 14.69 -18.48 -7.49
C VAL A 359 13.54 -17.83 -6.71
N GLY A 360 13.62 -16.52 -6.46
CA GLY A 360 12.55 -15.78 -5.77
C GLY A 360 12.84 -15.44 -4.33
N THR A 361 13.86 -16.04 -3.70
CA THR A 361 14.10 -15.80 -2.27
C THR A 361 14.76 -14.48 -1.93
N VAL A 362 15.28 -13.76 -2.93
CA VAL A 362 15.85 -12.44 -2.74
C VAL A 362 15.32 -11.52 -3.84
N VAL A 363 14.58 -10.48 -3.45
CA VAL A 363 14.20 -9.37 -4.31
C VAL A 363 15.07 -8.18 -3.96
N ALA A 364 15.61 -7.51 -4.97
CA ALA A 364 16.43 -6.33 -4.77
C ALA A 364 16.08 -5.25 -5.78
N TYR A 365 16.08 -4.00 -5.31
CA TYR A 365 15.69 -2.84 -6.08
C TYR A 365 16.90 -2.02 -6.53
N GLY A 366 16.80 -1.52 -7.77
CA GLY A 366 17.73 -0.55 -8.32
C GLY A 366 19.18 -1.02 -8.45
N ALA A 367 20.08 -0.06 -8.70
CA ALA A 367 21.49 -0.34 -8.97
C ALA A 367 22.25 -0.84 -7.75
N ASP A 368 21.90 -0.31 -6.57
CA ASP A 368 22.58 -0.62 -5.30
C ASP A 368 22.20 -2.00 -4.75
N MET A 369 21.28 -2.70 -5.42
CA MET A 369 20.77 -4.00 -5.01
C MET A 369 20.26 -3.94 -3.57
N VAL A 370 19.51 -2.88 -3.26
CA VAL A 370 18.87 -2.72 -1.95
C VAL A 370 17.90 -3.87 -1.81
N ARG A 371 18.19 -4.76 -0.87
CA ARG A 371 17.35 -5.92 -0.63
C ARG A 371 16.02 -5.44 -0.09
N ASP A 372 14.97 -6.06 -0.59
CA ASP A 372 13.66 -5.92 -0.01
C ASP A 372 13.66 -6.68 1.31
N VAL A 373 13.92 -5.95 2.39
CA VAL A 373 13.99 -6.51 3.75
C VAL A 373 12.63 -7.04 4.17
N ASP A 374 11.55 -6.36 3.77
CA ASP A 374 10.18 -6.80 4.03
C ASP A 374 9.87 -8.10 3.27
N TRP A 375 10.37 -8.27 2.04
CA TRP A 375 10.27 -9.53 1.27
C TRP A 375 11.12 -10.66 1.85
N GLU A 376 12.36 -10.38 2.27
CA GLU A 376 13.22 -11.37 2.94
C GLU A 376 12.64 -11.79 4.32
N GLU A 377 12.07 -10.85 5.07
CA GLU A 377 11.36 -11.08 6.33
C GLU A 377 10.04 -11.83 6.10
N TYR A 378 9.30 -11.46 5.06
CA TYR A 378 8.10 -12.18 4.60
C TYR A 378 8.40 -13.63 4.18
N LEU A 379 9.51 -13.88 3.48
CA LEU A 379 9.90 -15.23 3.09
C LEU A 379 10.44 -16.04 4.26
N SER A 380 11.22 -15.42 5.15
CA SER A 380 11.75 -16.09 6.34
C SER A 380 10.66 -16.44 7.36
N SER A 381 9.59 -15.65 7.42
CA SER A 381 8.39 -15.96 8.21
C SER A 381 7.46 -16.97 7.54
N ASN A 382 7.59 -17.24 6.22
CA ASN A 382 6.64 -18.03 5.43
C ASN A 382 7.27 -19.04 4.43
N TRP A 383 8.35 -19.74 4.78
CA TRP A 383 8.62 -21.03 4.10
C TRP A 383 7.54 -22.01 4.62
N ASP A 384 6.42 -22.30 3.95
CA ASP A 384 6.16 -22.67 2.55
C ASP A 384 4.99 -21.87 1.84
N ARG A 385 5.31 -21.28 0.66
CA ARG A 385 4.55 -20.93 -0.58
C ARG A 385 3.41 -19.87 -0.69
N ASP A 386 3.71 -18.87 -1.54
CA ASP A 386 2.92 -18.24 -2.63
C ASP A 386 2.15 -16.89 -2.48
N ILE A 387 2.78 -15.86 -3.09
CA ILE A 387 2.30 -14.78 -4.02
C ILE A 387 1.55 -13.53 -3.47
N PRO A 388 1.94 -12.29 -3.88
CA PRO A 388 1.08 -11.11 -3.82
C PRO A 388 0.26 -10.89 -5.12
N GLU A 389 -1.04 -11.17 -5.06
CA GLU A 389 -2.08 -10.63 -5.96
C GLU A 389 -2.96 -9.70 -5.11
N ASN A 390 -2.82 -8.38 -5.25
CA ASN A 390 -3.33 -7.46 -4.21
C ASN A 390 -4.86 -7.42 -3.97
N GLU A 391 -5.67 -8.21 -4.67
CA GLU A 391 -7.10 -8.42 -4.34
C GLU A 391 -7.59 -9.86 -4.55
N GLN A 392 -6.68 -10.82 -4.76
CA GLN A 392 -7.00 -12.24 -4.90
C GLN A 392 -6.50 -13.00 -3.67
N SER A 393 -7.18 -14.06 -3.29
CA SER A 393 -6.67 -15.01 -2.29
C SER A 393 -6.91 -16.45 -2.78
N PRO A 394 -6.33 -17.47 -2.15
CA PRO A 394 -6.54 -18.87 -2.54
C PRO A 394 -8.03 -19.22 -2.69
N HIS A 395 -8.87 -18.66 -1.83
CA HIS A 395 -10.31 -18.91 -1.72
C HIS A 395 -11.20 -17.76 -2.21
N LYS A 396 -10.63 -16.66 -2.72
CA LYS A 396 -11.38 -15.50 -3.22
C LYS A 396 -10.83 -15.02 -4.56
N VAL A 397 -11.71 -14.94 -5.56
CA VAL A 397 -11.35 -14.41 -6.87
C VAL A 397 -12.11 -13.12 -7.17
N THR A 398 -11.40 -12.04 -7.51
CA THR A 398 -11.96 -10.71 -7.78
C THR A 398 -11.89 -10.37 -9.27
N PHE A 399 -12.99 -9.93 -9.88
CA PHE A 399 -13.05 -9.61 -11.31
C PHE A 399 -13.59 -8.19 -11.55
N LEU A 400 -13.10 -7.54 -12.62
CA LEU A 400 -13.63 -6.26 -13.09
C LEU A 400 -14.64 -6.52 -14.22
N VAL A 401 -15.86 -6.03 -14.01
CA VAL A 401 -16.99 -6.16 -14.94
C VAL A 401 -17.64 -4.81 -15.17
N ASP A 402 -18.02 -4.54 -16.41
CA ASP A 402 -18.91 -3.41 -16.69
C ASP A 402 -20.35 -3.73 -16.26
N LYS A 403 -21.20 -2.70 -16.12
CA LYS A 403 -22.55 -2.85 -15.55
C LYS A 403 -23.43 -3.87 -16.30
N GLN A 404 -23.26 -3.99 -17.62
CA GLN A 404 -24.07 -4.90 -18.44
C GLN A 404 -23.53 -6.33 -18.39
N GLY A 405 -22.20 -6.48 -18.32
CA GLY A 405 -21.51 -7.74 -18.05
C GLY A 405 -21.81 -8.26 -16.65
N ALA A 406 -21.82 -7.41 -15.63
CA ALA A 406 -22.13 -7.78 -14.26
C ALA A 406 -23.49 -8.49 -14.15
N GLN A 407 -24.53 -7.98 -14.82
CA GLN A 407 -25.85 -8.62 -14.83
C GLN A 407 -25.81 -10.02 -15.47
N GLY A 408 -25.14 -10.17 -16.63
CA GLY A 408 -25.02 -11.46 -17.30
C GLY A 408 -24.24 -12.50 -16.48
N VAL A 409 -23.26 -12.04 -15.69
CA VAL A 409 -22.45 -12.87 -14.79
C VAL A 409 -23.24 -13.26 -13.55
N MET A 410 -23.94 -12.32 -12.92
CA MET A 410 -24.82 -12.59 -11.78
C MET A 410 -25.94 -13.57 -12.15
N ASP A 411 -26.39 -13.60 -13.40
CA ASP A 411 -27.38 -14.57 -13.86
C ASP A 411 -26.75 -15.95 -14.15
N ALA A 412 -25.57 -16.02 -14.78
CA ALA A 412 -24.99 -17.26 -15.27
C ALA A 412 -24.12 -17.98 -14.23
N LEU A 413 -23.33 -17.23 -13.46
CA LEU A 413 -22.33 -17.75 -12.54
C LEU A 413 -22.93 -18.53 -11.37
N PRO A 414 -23.98 -18.06 -10.66
CA PRO A 414 -24.62 -18.85 -9.62
C PRO A 414 -25.18 -20.16 -10.15
N ARG A 415 -25.78 -20.19 -11.35
CA ARG A 415 -26.31 -21.44 -11.94
C ARG A 415 -25.21 -22.44 -12.29
N ASN A 416 -24.06 -21.97 -12.78
CA ASN A 416 -22.92 -22.85 -13.09
C ASN A 416 -22.21 -23.32 -11.82
N LEU A 417 -22.06 -22.43 -10.83
CA LEU A 417 -21.50 -22.76 -9.52
C LEU A 417 -22.42 -23.67 -8.71
N GLN A 418 -23.75 -23.51 -8.79
CA GLN A 418 -24.72 -24.36 -8.10
C GLN A 418 -24.82 -25.76 -8.74
N LYS A 419 -24.68 -25.87 -10.07
CA LYS A 419 -24.45 -27.18 -10.76
C LYS A 419 -23.16 -27.85 -10.31
N ARG A 420 -22.22 -27.09 -9.76
CA ARG A 420 -20.95 -27.54 -9.19
C ARG A 420 -20.88 -27.39 -7.65
N GLY A 421 -22.00 -27.10 -6.97
CA GLY A 421 -22.15 -27.13 -5.50
C GLY A 421 -21.92 -25.83 -4.68
N VAL A 422 -21.96 -24.61 -5.24
CA VAL A 422 -21.65 -23.35 -4.48
C VAL A 422 -22.73 -22.26 -4.68
N SER A 423 -23.23 -21.61 -3.61
CA SER A 423 -24.23 -20.50 -3.68
C SER A 423 -24.06 -19.43 -2.58
N ASN A 424 -24.40 -18.15 -2.87
CA ASN A 424 -24.95 -17.13 -1.94
C ASN A 424 -25.28 -15.76 -2.62
N ALA A 425 -26.28 -15.02 -2.12
CA ALA A 425 -26.62 -13.62 -2.49
C ALA A 425 -27.38 -12.85 -1.38
N GLN A 426 -27.38 -11.50 -1.41
CA GLN A 426 -27.80 -10.60 -0.30
C GLN A 426 -29.11 -9.77 -0.50
N GLU A 427 -29.60 -9.51 -1.71
CA GLU A 427 -30.87 -8.75 -1.88
C GLU A 427 -32.11 -9.54 -1.44
N GLU A 428 -32.02 -10.86 -1.55
CA GLU A 428 -33.02 -11.84 -1.14
C GLU A 428 -33.32 -11.74 0.37
N LEU A 429 -32.45 -11.14 1.19
CA LEU A 429 -32.61 -11.11 2.65
C LEU A 429 -33.72 -10.15 3.12
N LEU A 430 -33.93 -9.03 2.41
CA LEU A 430 -34.98 -8.08 2.73
C LEU A 430 -36.35 -8.61 2.30
N GLU A 431 -36.42 -9.21 1.10
CA GLU A 431 -37.61 -9.91 0.62
C GLU A 431 -37.94 -11.11 1.53
N TRP A 432 -36.93 -11.91 1.89
CA TRP A 432 -37.06 -13.01 2.84
C TRP A 432 -37.55 -12.52 4.20
N TYR A 433 -37.06 -11.39 4.70
CA TYR A 433 -37.52 -10.86 5.98
C TYR A 433 -39.02 -10.52 5.94
N GLU A 434 -39.46 -9.78 4.91
CA GLU A 434 -40.87 -9.42 4.75
C GLU A 434 -41.77 -10.66 4.62
N GLU A 435 -41.31 -11.69 3.92
CA GLU A 435 -42.05 -12.92 3.67
C GLU A 435 -42.03 -13.90 4.86
N ASN A 436 -40.93 -13.99 5.61
CA ASN A 436 -40.66 -15.11 6.53
C ASN A 436 -40.39 -14.69 7.97
N ALA A 437 -39.90 -13.46 8.22
CA ALA A 437 -39.40 -13.08 9.54
C ALA A 437 -40.06 -11.83 10.14
N LYS A 438 -40.89 -11.10 9.39
CA LYS A 438 -41.59 -9.87 9.83
C LYS A 438 -42.36 -10.03 11.14
N HIS A 439 -42.86 -11.23 11.41
CA HIS A 439 -43.62 -11.54 12.63
C HIS A 439 -42.83 -12.37 13.65
N ASN A 440 -41.55 -12.64 13.38
CA ASN A 440 -40.70 -13.38 14.30
C ASN A 440 -40.13 -12.42 15.36
N PRO A 441 -40.49 -12.56 16.65
CA PRO A 441 -40.03 -11.64 17.70
C PRO A 441 -38.53 -11.73 18.01
N LYS A 442 -37.82 -12.69 17.41
CA LYS A 442 -36.37 -12.87 17.54
C LYS A 442 -35.57 -12.20 16.40
N ILE A 443 -36.25 -11.60 15.43
CA ILE A 443 -35.64 -10.97 14.26
C ILE A 443 -36.18 -9.55 14.17
N ILE A 444 -35.30 -8.57 13.95
CA ILE A 444 -35.66 -7.17 13.76
C ILE A 444 -35.11 -6.67 12.43
N HIS A 445 -35.91 -5.92 11.71
CA HIS A 445 -35.43 -5.02 10.67
C HIS A 445 -35.25 -3.63 11.29
N ALA A 446 -33.99 -3.26 11.54
CA ALA A 446 -33.67 -1.96 12.11
C ALA A 446 -33.97 -0.85 11.10
N THR A 447 -34.55 0.25 11.57
CA THR A 447 -34.88 1.41 10.73
C THR A 447 -33.71 2.37 10.55
N ASN A 448 -32.77 2.35 11.50
CA ASN A 448 -31.55 3.13 11.43
C ASN A 448 -30.46 2.46 10.60
N ARG A 449 -29.65 3.28 9.92
CA ARG A 449 -28.56 2.79 9.07
C ARG A 449 -27.32 2.43 9.89
N CYS A 450 -26.60 1.44 9.40
CA CYS A 450 -25.31 1.01 9.90
C CYS A 450 -25.29 0.76 11.43
N ALA A 451 -24.22 1.18 12.13
CA ALA A 451 -24.04 0.99 13.57
C ALA A 451 -25.21 1.51 14.42
N ALA A 452 -25.95 2.52 13.95
CA ALA A 452 -27.15 2.99 14.64
C ALA A 452 -28.28 1.95 14.64
N GLY A 453 -28.42 1.15 13.57
CA GLY A 453 -29.34 0.02 13.51
C GLY A 453 -28.97 -1.11 14.47
N ILE A 454 -27.67 -1.31 14.72
CA ILE A 454 -27.19 -2.27 15.72
C ILE A 454 -27.60 -1.83 17.14
N MET A 455 -27.43 -0.55 17.46
CA MET A 455 -27.87 0.00 18.76
C MET A 455 -29.39 -0.07 18.93
N GLU A 456 -30.17 0.13 17.85
CA GLU A 456 -31.62 -0.10 17.84
C GLU A 456 -31.96 -1.55 18.20
N ALA A 457 -31.25 -2.53 17.62
CA ALA A 457 -31.45 -3.93 17.93
C ALA A 457 -31.09 -4.28 19.39
N ILE A 458 -30.00 -3.74 19.93
CA ILE A 458 -29.61 -3.90 21.34
C ILE A 458 -30.75 -3.46 22.27
N GLY A 459 -31.34 -2.30 21.99
CA GLY A 459 -32.47 -1.76 22.74
C GLY A 459 -33.74 -2.60 22.61
N HIS A 460 -34.08 -2.99 21.38
CA HIS A 460 -35.26 -3.81 21.09
C HIS A 460 -35.23 -5.15 21.83
N PHE A 461 -34.10 -5.85 21.78
CA PHE A 461 -33.93 -7.15 22.45
C PHE A 461 -33.57 -7.04 23.93
N LYS A 462 -33.39 -5.82 24.46
CA LYS A 462 -33.02 -5.55 25.85
C LYS A 462 -31.72 -6.27 26.27
N LEU A 463 -30.73 -6.27 25.38
CA LEU A 463 -29.43 -6.94 25.61
C LEU A 463 -28.53 -6.15 26.56
N GLY A 464 -28.82 -4.87 26.76
CA GLY A 464 -28.12 -3.95 27.64
C GLY A 464 -28.55 -2.50 27.37
N PRO A 465 -27.83 -1.51 27.91
CA PRO A 465 -28.03 -0.12 27.53
C PRO A 465 -27.84 0.07 26.03
N ASN A 466 -28.67 0.91 25.41
CA ASN A 466 -28.62 1.23 23.99
C ASN A 466 -28.35 2.72 23.72
N VAL A 467 -27.95 3.47 24.74
CA VAL A 467 -27.60 4.89 24.67
C VAL A 467 -26.11 5.03 24.85
N SER A 468 -25.43 5.58 23.84
CA SER A 468 -23.99 5.81 23.88
C SER A 468 -23.62 6.92 24.85
N ALA A 469 -22.45 6.81 25.51
CA ALA A 469 -21.86 7.91 26.29
C ALA A 469 -21.71 9.21 25.47
N ARG A 470 -21.60 9.10 24.14
CA ARG A 470 -21.55 10.24 23.21
C ARG A 470 -22.87 11.02 23.13
N ASP A 471 -23.99 10.39 23.45
CA ASP A 471 -25.31 11.01 23.43
C ASP A 471 -25.75 11.55 24.80
N LEU A 472 -24.93 11.35 25.84
CA LEU A 472 -25.19 11.90 27.16
C LEU A 472 -24.80 13.38 27.24
N GLU A 473 -25.63 14.15 27.95
CA GLU A 473 -25.35 15.52 28.35
C GLU A 473 -24.61 15.56 29.70
N LEU A 474 -23.86 16.65 29.94
CA LEU A 474 -23.18 16.88 31.21
C LEU A 474 -24.09 17.62 32.20
N PRO A 475 -24.02 17.30 33.51
CA PRO A 475 -23.19 16.25 34.11
C PRO A 475 -23.73 14.85 33.77
N PHE A 476 -22.83 13.88 33.58
CA PHE A 476 -23.24 12.52 33.24
C PHE A 476 -24.12 11.93 34.35
N PRO A 477 -25.17 11.15 34.00
CA PRO A 477 -26.05 10.54 34.98
C PRO A 477 -25.27 9.55 35.85
N ARG A 478 -25.50 9.61 37.17
CA ARG A 478 -24.94 8.66 38.13
C ARG A 478 -25.60 7.30 37.92
N LEU A 479 -24.79 6.27 37.71
CA LEU A 479 -25.25 4.89 37.58
C LEU A 479 -25.23 4.19 38.94
N ASP A 480 -26.17 3.25 39.15
CA ASP A 480 -26.25 2.45 40.38
C ASP A 480 -25.10 1.45 40.52
N THR A 481 -24.44 1.12 39.41
CA THR A 481 -23.33 0.17 39.35
C THR A 481 -22.04 0.89 38.96
N ILE A 482 -20.97 0.69 39.74
CA ILE A 482 -19.65 1.22 39.44
C ILE A 482 -19.06 0.45 38.25
N LYS A 483 -18.78 1.17 37.15
CA LYS A 483 -18.17 0.62 35.94
C LYS A 483 -16.91 1.41 35.58
N PRO A 484 -15.72 0.90 35.93
CA PRO A 484 -14.45 1.57 35.63
C PRO A 484 -14.24 1.87 34.13
N ALA A 485 -14.68 0.98 33.24
CA ALA A 485 -14.61 1.16 31.78
C ALA A 485 -15.46 2.36 31.29
N ASP A 486 -16.68 2.49 31.80
CA ASP A 486 -17.60 3.58 31.43
C ASP A 486 -17.02 4.96 31.79
N MET A 487 -16.36 5.09 32.94
CA MET A 487 -15.66 6.32 33.33
C MET A 487 -14.56 6.70 32.33
N VAL A 488 -13.77 5.73 31.86
CA VAL A 488 -12.70 5.98 30.87
C VAL A 488 -13.29 6.43 29.53
N VAL A 489 -14.34 5.75 29.05
CA VAL A 489 -15.03 6.12 27.81
C VAL A 489 -15.59 7.53 27.90
N LYS A 490 -16.33 7.84 28.97
CA LYS A 490 -16.90 9.18 29.21
C LYS A 490 -15.83 10.27 29.28
N PHE A 491 -14.70 9.99 29.94
CA PHE A 491 -13.57 10.91 30.00
C PHE A 491 -13.08 11.29 28.60
N TYR A 492 -12.88 10.31 27.71
CA TYR A 492 -12.38 10.56 26.36
C TYR A 492 -13.41 11.13 25.39
N VAL A 493 -14.69 10.78 25.56
CA VAL A 493 -15.80 11.45 24.86
C VAL A 493 -15.85 12.92 25.24
N LEU A 494 -15.70 13.23 26.54
CA LEU A 494 -15.67 14.60 27.03
C LEU A 494 -14.45 15.37 26.51
N TYR A 495 -13.28 14.74 26.53
CA TYR A 495 -12.04 15.28 25.97
C TYR A 495 -12.20 15.66 24.50
N GLU A 496 -12.76 14.78 23.67
CA GLU A 496 -13.03 15.07 22.26
C GLU A 496 -13.97 16.27 22.10
N LYS A 497 -15.13 16.23 22.76
CA LYS A 497 -16.14 17.29 22.68
C LYS A 497 -15.60 18.63 23.16
N TRP A 498 -14.75 18.64 24.19
CA TRP A 498 -14.11 19.85 24.72
C TRP A 498 -13.16 20.49 23.71
N ARG A 499 -12.27 19.70 23.10
CA ARG A 499 -11.33 20.19 22.08
C ARG A 499 -12.03 20.63 20.80
N ARG A 500 -13.16 20.01 20.45
CA ARG A 500 -14.01 20.43 19.31
C ARG A 500 -14.91 21.63 19.64
N GLY A 501 -15.02 22.02 20.91
CA GLY A 501 -15.89 23.11 21.35
C GLY A 501 -17.38 22.78 21.25
N GLU A 502 -17.73 21.50 21.31
CA GLU A 502 -19.11 20.99 21.18
C GLU A 502 -19.89 21.00 22.51
N VAL A 503 -19.18 21.11 23.63
CA VAL A 503 -19.76 21.36 24.96
C VAL A 503 -19.67 22.84 25.29
N GLN A 504 -20.62 23.37 26.06
CA GLN A 504 -20.58 24.78 26.47
C GLN A 504 -19.28 25.09 27.23
N LYS A 505 -18.53 26.11 26.78
CA LYS A 505 -17.35 26.64 27.50
C LYS A 505 -17.75 27.16 28.87
N SER A 506 -17.76 26.27 29.85
CA SER A 506 -18.33 26.55 31.15
C SER A 506 -17.43 25.94 32.24
N SER A 507 -17.31 26.67 33.36
CA SER A 507 -16.58 26.21 34.54
C SER A 507 -16.98 24.81 35.03
N PRO A 508 -18.26 24.36 34.92
CA PRO A 508 -18.70 23.02 35.31
C PRO A 508 -17.96 21.84 34.67
N VAL A 509 -17.48 21.93 33.42
CA VAL A 509 -16.79 20.79 32.77
C VAL A 509 -15.40 20.56 33.38
N ILE A 510 -14.65 21.64 33.60
CA ILE A 510 -13.35 21.56 34.27
C ILE A 510 -13.53 21.19 35.75
N GLN A 511 -14.56 21.75 36.41
CA GLN A 511 -14.90 21.35 37.78
C GLN A 511 -15.29 19.86 37.87
N TYR A 512 -15.99 19.33 36.87
CA TYR A 512 -16.29 17.91 36.76
C TYR A 512 -15.00 17.08 36.70
N LEU A 513 -14.09 17.40 35.77
CA LEU A 513 -12.80 16.72 35.65
C LEU A 513 -11.96 16.80 36.94
N LYS A 514 -11.94 17.97 37.59
CA LYS A 514 -11.28 18.13 38.89
C LYS A 514 -11.95 17.33 40.00
N SER A 515 -13.28 17.17 39.98
CA SER A 515 -14.02 16.41 41.01
C SER A 515 -13.70 14.91 40.99
N ILE A 516 -13.45 14.38 39.78
CA ILE A 516 -13.08 12.98 39.57
C ILE A 516 -11.56 12.77 39.62
N ALA A 517 -10.74 13.81 39.73
CA ALA A 517 -9.29 13.67 39.89
C ALA A 517 -8.90 13.69 41.38
N HIS A 518 -7.99 12.79 41.76
CA HIS A 518 -7.42 12.81 43.10
C HIS A 518 -6.43 13.98 43.25
N LEU A 519 -6.41 14.63 44.41
CA LEU A 519 -5.61 15.84 44.67
C LEU A 519 -4.11 15.64 44.37
N ASN A 520 -3.58 14.47 44.71
CA ASN A 520 -2.18 14.08 44.45
C ASN A 520 -2.04 13.12 43.27
N GLY A 521 -3.03 13.07 42.38
CA GLY A 521 -2.99 12.17 41.25
C GLY A 521 -1.94 12.60 40.22
N THR A 522 -1.36 11.65 39.51
CA THR A 522 -0.28 11.90 38.55
C THR A 522 -0.58 11.35 37.16
N ILE A 523 0.02 11.98 36.15
CA ILE A 523 0.04 11.48 34.78
C ILE A 523 1.49 11.33 34.32
N THR A 524 1.83 10.14 33.84
CA THR A 524 3.09 9.85 33.17
C THR A 524 2.86 9.89 31.67
N HIS A 525 3.43 10.89 31.00
CA HIS A 525 3.40 11.06 29.55
C HIS A 525 4.26 9.97 28.85
N PRO A 526 3.97 9.60 27.58
CA PRO A 526 4.79 8.63 26.83
C PRO A 526 6.28 8.99 26.68
N SER A 527 6.66 10.24 26.89
CA SER A 527 8.06 10.68 26.94
C SER A 527 8.76 10.39 28.26
N GLY A 528 8.04 9.87 29.26
CA GLY A 528 8.52 9.64 30.62
C GLY A 528 8.39 10.85 31.56
N LEU A 529 7.86 11.99 31.09
CA LEU A 529 7.59 13.16 31.93
C LEU A 529 6.37 12.91 32.83
N GLU A 530 6.48 13.27 34.11
CA GLU A 530 5.38 13.16 35.07
C GLU A 530 4.83 14.55 35.42
N HIS A 531 3.50 14.68 35.37
CA HIS A 531 2.77 15.88 35.76
C HIS A 531 1.69 15.53 36.80
N SER A 532 1.22 16.51 37.57
CA SER A 532 0.02 16.30 38.38
C SER A 532 -1.23 16.30 37.48
N LEU A 533 -2.24 15.50 37.85
CA LEU A 533 -3.52 15.49 37.14
C LEU A 533 -4.17 16.87 37.10
N ASP A 534 -4.07 17.64 38.19
CA ASP A 534 -4.62 19.00 38.26
C ASP A 534 -3.94 19.93 37.24
N ALA A 535 -2.61 19.87 37.10
CA ALA A 535 -1.89 20.67 36.10
C ALA A 535 -2.25 20.27 34.66
N SER A 536 -2.45 18.98 34.40
CA SER A 536 -2.88 18.52 33.08
C SER A 536 -4.34 18.88 32.76
N ILE A 537 -5.23 18.89 33.76
CA ILE A 537 -6.61 19.40 33.61
C ILE A 537 -6.62 20.92 33.36
N ASP A 538 -5.74 21.67 34.02
CA ASP A 538 -5.55 23.11 33.76
C ASP A 538 -5.02 23.35 32.34
N THR A 539 -4.09 22.50 31.88
CA THR A 539 -3.61 22.53 30.49
C THR A 539 -4.75 22.24 29.50
N LEU A 540 -5.58 21.21 29.75
CA LEU A 540 -6.77 20.93 28.94
C LEU A 540 -7.73 22.13 28.87
N SER A 541 -7.86 22.89 29.96
CA SER A 541 -8.74 24.07 30.00
C SER A 541 -8.36 25.10 28.93
N SER A 542 -7.07 25.23 28.60
CA SER A 542 -6.55 26.11 27.55
C SER A 542 -6.86 25.63 26.13
N CYS A 543 -7.15 24.34 25.95
CA CYS A 543 -7.34 23.71 24.64
C CYS A 543 -8.82 23.65 24.21
N TYR A 544 -9.72 24.36 24.91
CA TYR A 544 -11.13 24.41 24.52
C TYR A 544 -11.29 24.91 23.08
N GLY A 545 -11.95 24.11 22.24
CA GLY A 545 -12.26 24.50 20.85
C GLY A 545 -11.06 24.57 19.91
N ASP A 546 -9.86 24.13 20.31
CA ASP A 546 -8.64 24.20 19.49
C ASP A 546 -8.68 23.30 18.23
N LYS A 547 -9.63 22.35 18.22
CA LYS A 547 -9.96 21.48 17.09
C LYS A 547 -11.32 21.78 16.47
N GLN A 548 -11.95 22.90 16.80
CA GLN A 548 -13.23 23.30 16.21
C GLN A 548 -13.10 23.41 14.68
N GLY A 549 -14.01 22.75 13.95
CA GLY A 549 -14.01 22.72 12.48
C GLY A 549 -12.92 21.85 11.84
N LYS A 550 -12.08 21.15 12.63
CA LYS A 550 -11.09 20.20 12.12
C LYS A 550 -11.66 18.78 12.10
N ARG A 551 -11.14 17.92 11.22
CA ARG A 551 -11.40 16.47 11.23
C ARG A 551 -10.67 15.79 12.39
N PHE A 552 -11.02 16.18 13.61
CA PHE A 552 -10.44 15.64 14.85
C PHE A 552 -11.38 14.63 15.50
N ARG A 553 -10.87 13.46 15.87
CA ARG A 553 -11.57 12.44 16.66
C ARG A 553 -10.67 11.89 17.76
N ALA A 554 -11.26 11.55 18.89
CA ALA A 554 -10.58 10.80 19.95
C ALA A 554 -11.50 9.68 20.45
N TRP A 555 -10.95 8.50 20.65
CA TRP A 555 -11.71 7.35 21.12
C TRP A 555 -10.80 6.38 21.86
N VAL A 556 -11.46 5.49 22.61
CA VAL A 556 -10.79 4.40 23.32
C VAL A 556 -11.11 3.08 22.63
N ASP A 557 -10.17 2.15 22.71
CA ASP A 557 -10.25 0.82 22.09
C ASP A 557 -9.60 -0.21 23.02
N ARG A 558 -10.11 -1.44 23.02
CA ARG A 558 -9.61 -2.55 23.83
C ARG A 558 -9.55 -2.20 25.32
N VAL A 559 -10.65 -1.67 25.87
CA VAL A 559 -10.72 -1.37 27.31
C VAL A 559 -10.73 -2.69 28.09
N VAL A 560 -9.87 -2.81 29.08
CA VAL A 560 -9.75 -3.99 29.96
C VAL A 560 -9.70 -3.50 31.41
N THR A 561 -10.65 -3.96 32.23
CA THR A 561 -10.74 -3.61 33.64
C THR A 561 -10.25 -4.74 34.52
N SER A 562 -9.23 -4.47 35.35
CA SER A 562 -8.67 -5.43 36.30
C SER A 562 -8.80 -4.90 37.73
N PRO A 563 -9.43 -5.65 38.66
CA PRO A 563 -9.43 -5.27 40.07
C PRO A 563 -8.00 -5.40 40.62
N ILE A 564 -7.52 -4.35 41.29
CA ILE A 564 -6.21 -4.34 41.98
C ILE A 564 -6.36 -4.27 43.51
N GLY A 565 -7.60 -4.13 43.98
CA GLY A 565 -7.98 -4.13 45.39
C GLY A 565 -9.50 -4.23 45.52
N THR A 566 -10.01 -4.13 46.74
CA THR A 566 -11.47 -4.22 46.99
C THR A 566 -12.24 -3.02 46.46
N ASN A 567 -11.59 -1.85 46.39
CA ASN A 567 -12.18 -0.56 46.00
C ASN A 567 -11.33 0.13 44.91
N SER A 568 -10.54 -0.62 44.16
CA SER A 568 -9.53 -0.08 43.24
C SER A 568 -9.42 -0.92 41.99
N TRP A 569 -9.32 -0.25 40.85
CA TRP A 569 -9.20 -0.87 39.53
C TRP A 569 -8.05 -0.28 38.74
N SER A 570 -7.39 -1.13 37.95
CA SER A 570 -6.51 -0.75 36.86
C SER A 570 -7.29 -0.94 35.56
N VAL A 571 -7.48 0.13 34.79
CA VAL A 571 -8.16 0.09 33.50
C VAL A 571 -7.15 0.35 32.40
N GLN A 572 -6.85 -0.66 31.59
CA GLN A 572 -5.93 -0.58 30.47
C GLN A 572 -6.71 -0.42 29.16
N PHE A 573 -6.24 0.43 28.26
CA PHE A 573 -6.90 0.67 26.99
C PHE A 573 -5.95 1.33 25.99
N ASP A 574 -6.30 1.26 24.72
CA ASP A 574 -5.70 2.13 23.71
C ASP A 574 -6.48 3.43 23.61
N ASN A 575 -5.74 4.52 23.65
CA ASN A 575 -6.24 5.85 23.33
C ASN A 575 -5.78 6.23 21.94
N TRP A 576 -6.74 6.57 21.08
CA TRP A 576 -6.51 6.99 19.71
C TRP A 576 -6.94 8.44 19.50
N GLU A 577 -6.11 9.19 18.80
CA GLU A 577 -6.44 10.48 18.22
C GLU A 577 -6.27 10.43 16.71
N MET A 578 -7.18 11.06 15.98
CA MET A 578 -7.11 11.23 14.53
C MET A 578 -7.30 12.70 14.20
N GLU A 579 -6.41 13.29 13.42
CA GLU A 579 -6.52 14.65 12.88
C GLU A 579 -6.21 14.64 11.37
N GLY A 580 -7.24 14.83 10.54
CA GLY A 580 -7.10 14.63 9.11
C GLY A 580 -6.82 13.16 8.77
N ASP A 581 -5.70 12.89 8.11
CA ASP A 581 -5.26 11.52 7.76
C ASP A 581 -4.19 10.99 8.74
N ALA A 582 -3.76 11.81 9.70
CA ALA A 582 -2.83 11.41 10.74
C ALA A 582 -3.58 10.73 11.88
N ARG A 583 -3.05 9.59 12.34
CA ARG A 583 -3.56 8.82 13.48
C ARG A 583 -2.43 8.62 14.48
N TYR A 584 -2.74 8.80 15.75
CA TYR A 584 -1.81 8.70 16.89
C TYR A 584 -2.40 7.78 17.93
N GLY A 585 -1.59 6.82 18.40
CA GLY A 585 -2.03 5.81 19.36
C GLY A 585 -1.12 5.70 20.57
N SER A 586 -1.72 5.60 21.76
CA SER A 586 -1.00 5.34 23.01
C SER A 586 -1.72 4.28 23.84
N ARG A 587 -0.96 3.37 24.45
CA ARG A 587 -1.46 2.49 25.50
C ARG A 587 -1.57 3.30 26.78
N SER A 588 -2.75 3.34 27.38
CA SER A 588 -3.03 4.08 28.61
C SER A 588 -3.47 3.13 29.72
N THR A 589 -3.09 3.44 30.96
CA THR A 589 -3.55 2.74 32.17
C THR A 589 -4.07 3.77 33.17
N PHE A 590 -5.35 3.67 33.51
CA PHE A 590 -5.98 4.48 34.55
C PHE A 590 -6.05 3.67 35.84
N VAL A 591 -5.65 4.28 36.96
CA VAL A 591 -5.89 3.73 38.30
C VAL A 591 -7.04 4.48 38.93
N LEU A 592 -8.12 3.75 39.21
CA LEU A 592 -9.39 4.29 39.70
C LEU A 592 -9.69 3.75 41.09
N ASN A 593 -10.16 4.61 42.00
CA ASN A 593 -10.57 4.25 43.36
C ASN A 593 -12.02 4.63 43.61
N VAL A 594 -12.71 3.92 44.49
CA VAL A 594 -14.05 4.31 44.94
C VAL A 594 -14.00 5.65 45.68
N LYS A 595 -14.84 6.60 45.25
CA LYS A 595 -15.11 7.87 45.95
C LYS A 595 -16.60 8.14 45.92
N ALA A 596 -17.28 7.90 47.04
CA ALA A 596 -18.75 8.00 47.13
C ALA A 596 -19.31 9.38 46.76
N GLU A 597 -18.53 10.44 46.98
CA GLU A 597 -18.90 11.82 46.68
C GLU A 597 -18.53 12.27 45.25
N ALA A 598 -17.80 11.44 44.50
CA ALA A 598 -17.54 11.71 43.09
C ALA A 598 -18.82 11.48 42.27
N PRO A 599 -19.06 12.25 41.19
CA PRO A 599 -20.23 12.09 40.32
C PRO A 599 -20.44 10.66 39.83
N GLU A 600 -19.36 9.94 39.51
CA GLU A 600 -19.39 8.57 38.99
C GLU A 600 -19.08 7.50 40.07
N GLY A 601 -18.96 7.90 41.33
CA GLY A 601 -18.55 7.00 42.42
C GLY A 601 -17.07 6.56 42.36
N LEU A 602 -16.30 7.11 41.42
CA LEU A 602 -14.89 6.80 41.18
C LEU A 602 -14.05 8.08 41.14
N GLU A 603 -12.80 7.98 41.59
CA GLU A 603 -11.76 8.98 41.38
C GLU A 603 -10.55 8.38 40.65
N LEU A 604 -9.92 9.21 39.83
CA LEU A 604 -8.72 8.92 39.07
C LEU A 604 -7.48 9.34 39.87
N THR A 605 -6.64 8.37 40.20
CA THR A 605 -5.41 8.61 40.97
C THR A 605 -4.15 8.60 40.12
N ARG A 606 -4.15 7.87 39.01
CA ARG A 606 -2.97 7.77 38.14
C ARG A 606 -3.36 7.53 36.70
N ILE A 607 -2.67 8.19 35.78
CA ILE A 607 -2.65 7.88 34.35
C ILE A 607 -1.21 7.51 33.98
N CYS A 608 -1.00 6.37 33.35
CA CYS A 608 0.29 6.01 32.75
C CYS A 608 0.11 5.79 31.26
N LYS A 609 1.00 6.35 30.43
CA LYS A 609 0.91 6.25 28.97
C LYS A 609 2.22 5.81 28.34
N THR A 610 2.12 4.99 27.31
CA THR A 610 3.23 4.62 26.43
C THR A 610 2.78 4.67 24.97
N TRP A 611 3.69 5.03 24.05
CA TRP A 611 3.40 4.99 22.62
C TRP A 611 3.08 3.56 22.18
N LEU A 612 2.12 3.41 21.26
CA LEU A 612 1.98 2.15 20.54
C LEU A 612 3.12 1.99 19.53
N GLU A 613 3.47 0.75 19.24
CA GLU A 613 4.59 0.43 18.34
C GLU A 613 4.37 1.04 16.95
N GLY A 614 5.40 1.69 16.40
CA GLY A 614 5.30 2.43 15.13
C GLY A 614 4.53 3.76 15.19
N GLN A 615 4.01 4.17 16.36
CA GLN A 615 3.27 5.43 16.55
C GLN A 615 4.11 6.53 17.23
N SER A 616 5.44 6.38 17.27
CA SER A 616 6.30 7.35 17.93
C SER A 616 6.30 8.69 17.19
N ALA A 617 6.25 9.78 17.95
CA ALA A 617 6.44 11.15 17.46
C ALA A 617 7.92 11.41 17.08
N ALA A 618 8.51 10.58 16.21
CA ALA A 618 9.80 10.88 15.61
C ALA A 618 9.62 11.97 14.54
N GLY A 619 9.44 13.23 14.98
CA GLY A 619 9.50 14.41 14.12
C GLY A 619 8.23 15.26 14.00
N THR A 620 7.16 15.00 14.75
CA THR A 620 5.96 15.86 14.79
C THR A 620 5.62 16.29 16.22
N GLU A 621 5.30 17.56 16.42
CA GLU A 621 4.92 18.18 17.71
C GLU A 621 3.54 17.71 18.23
N HIS A 622 3.12 16.46 17.99
CA HIS A 622 1.82 15.98 18.47
C HIS A 622 1.89 15.69 19.97
N THR A 623 1.41 16.66 20.75
CA THR A 623 1.45 16.61 22.21
C THR A 623 0.11 16.08 22.73
N PHE A 624 0.09 14.88 23.31
CA PHE A 624 -1.06 14.43 24.10
C PHE A 624 -1.16 15.31 25.35
N ILE A 625 -2.26 16.05 25.48
CA ILE A 625 -2.48 16.99 26.60
C ILE A 625 -2.79 16.23 27.89
N LEU A 626 -3.54 15.14 27.75
CA LEU A 626 -3.99 14.25 28.82
C LEU A 626 -3.87 12.82 28.35
#